data_AF-A0A8T5XYU8-F1
#
_entry.id   AF-A0A8T5XYU8-F1
#
_cell.length_a   1.000
_cell.length_b   1.000
_cell.length_c   1.000
_cell.angle_alpha   90.00
_cell.angle_beta   90.00
_cell.angle_gamma   90.00
#
_symmetry.space_group_name_H-M   'P 1'
#
loop_
_entity.id
_entity.type
_entity.pdbx_description
1 polymer ?
#
loop_
_entity_poly.entity_id
_entity_poly.type
_entity_poly.pdbx_seq_one_letter_code
_entity_poly.pdbx_strand_id
1 'polypeptide(L)'
;MERKDDYQERRKHLADLSDEQLNQRFWELLDQVVTPMTELAKTHTSPAIERSVLLRMGFSSLEAKNIVEKCEQRGLLGKGAGHMVLKAAELSGKPYREAGLELAEGRLWDQVEEQVAGGN
;
A
#
# COMPACT_ATOMS: atom_id res chain seq x y z
N MET A 1 -6.21 -28.71 -23.60
CA MET A 1 -6.49 -29.88 -22.76
C MET A 1 -7.89 -29.69 -22.21
N GLU A 2 -8.83 -30.55 -22.59
CA GLU A 2 -10.23 -30.47 -22.16
C GLU A 2 -10.34 -30.92 -20.70
N ARG A 3 -11.03 -30.14 -19.88
CA ARG A 3 -11.26 -30.47 -18.47
C ARG A 3 -12.27 -31.61 -18.41
N LYS A 4 -11.87 -32.76 -17.88
CA LYS A 4 -12.80 -33.87 -17.62
C LYS A 4 -13.88 -33.41 -16.63
N ASP A 5 -15.13 -33.68 -16.95
CA ASP A 5 -16.25 -33.43 -16.03
C ASP A 5 -16.27 -34.50 -14.93
N ASP A 6 -15.87 -34.10 -13.73
CA ASP A 6 -15.81 -34.91 -12.53
C ASP A 6 -16.69 -34.35 -11.39
N TYR A 7 -17.68 -33.50 -11.73
CA TYR A 7 -18.50 -32.78 -10.75
C TYR A 7 -19.18 -33.71 -9.74
N GLN A 8 -19.79 -34.80 -10.21
CA GLN A 8 -20.50 -35.76 -9.35
C GLN A 8 -19.59 -36.42 -8.31
N GLU A 9 -18.31 -36.60 -8.63
CA GLU A 9 -17.33 -37.12 -7.68
C GLU A 9 -16.92 -36.05 -6.66
N ARG A 10 -16.59 -34.85 -7.14
CA ARG A 10 -16.07 -33.76 -6.30
C ARG A 10 -17.09 -33.24 -5.30
N ARG A 11 -18.39 -33.27 -5.61
CA ARG A 11 -19.45 -32.74 -4.73
C ARG A 11 -19.84 -33.66 -3.57
N LYS A 12 -19.38 -34.92 -3.54
CA LYS A 12 -19.85 -35.92 -2.54
C LYS A 12 -19.71 -35.44 -1.09
N HIS A 13 -18.62 -34.74 -0.78
CA HIS A 13 -18.37 -34.19 0.56
C HIS A 13 -19.32 -33.05 0.99
N LEU A 14 -20.20 -32.59 0.09
CA LEU A 14 -21.17 -31.52 0.33
C LEU A 14 -22.61 -32.04 0.33
N ALA A 15 -22.83 -33.33 0.05
CA ALA A 15 -24.16 -33.88 -0.20
C ALA A 15 -25.11 -33.79 1.01
N ASP A 16 -24.55 -33.81 2.22
CA ASP A 16 -25.31 -33.79 3.48
C ASP A 16 -25.48 -32.39 4.08
N LEU A 17 -24.93 -31.35 3.43
CA LEU A 17 -25.07 -29.96 3.89
C LEU A 17 -26.44 -29.40 3.48
N SER A 18 -27.11 -28.70 4.38
CA SER A 18 -28.24 -27.85 4.02
C SER A 18 -27.77 -26.65 3.18
N ASP A 19 -28.70 -26.00 2.47
CA ASP A 19 -28.38 -24.79 1.69
C ASP A 19 -27.75 -23.71 2.55
N GLU A 20 -28.20 -23.56 3.81
CA GLU A 20 -27.65 -22.58 4.76
C GLU A 20 -26.23 -22.96 5.20
N GLN A 21 -25.98 -24.24 5.50
CA GLN A 21 -24.64 -24.72 5.82
C GLN A 21 -23.68 -24.60 4.62
N LEU A 22 -24.18 -24.85 3.41
CA LEU A 22 -23.40 -24.71 2.19
C LEU A 22 -23.03 -23.25 1.93
N ASN A 23 -23.98 -22.32 2.15
CA ASN A 23 -23.75 -20.88 2.05
C ASN A 23 -22.73 -20.40 3.09
N GLN A 24 -22.90 -20.80 4.34
CA GLN A 24 -21.98 -20.45 5.43
C GLN A 24 -20.56 -20.94 5.12
N ARG A 25 -20.42 -22.21 4.71
CA ARG A 25 -19.12 -22.78 4.32
C ARG A 25 -18.47 -22.02 3.17
N PHE A 26 -19.25 -21.55 2.20
CA PHE A 26 -18.74 -20.74 1.09
C PHE A 26 -18.10 -19.45 1.60
N TRP A 27 -18.79 -18.72 2.48
CA TRP A 27 -18.28 -17.46 3.04
C TRP A 27 -17.08 -17.68 3.98
N GLU A 28 -17.09 -18.74 4.80
CA GLU A 28 -15.94 -19.09 5.64
C GLU A 28 -14.67 -19.36 4.82
N LEU A 29 -14.82 -20.08 3.69
CA LEU A 29 -13.71 -20.33 2.78
C LEU A 29 -13.26 -19.03 2.09
N LEU A 30 -14.20 -18.18 1.70
CA LEU A 30 -13.86 -16.89 1.09
C LEU A 30 -13.10 -16.00 2.07
N ASP A 31 -13.52 -15.93 3.33
CA ASP A 31 -12.85 -15.19 4.40
C ASP A 31 -11.42 -15.69 4.61
N GLN A 32 -11.21 -17.02 4.60
CA GLN A 32 -9.88 -17.61 4.67
C GLN A 32 -9.00 -17.21 3.48
N VAL A 33 -9.56 -17.11 2.28
CA VAL A 33 -8.83 -16.69 1.07
C VAL A 33 -8.45 -15.21 1.13
N VAL A 34 -9.34 -14.33 1.59
CA VAL A 34 -9.08 -12.87 1.58
C VAL A 34 -8.30 -12.38 2.79
N THR A 35 -8.30 -13.11 3.92
CA THR A 35 -7.60 -12.70 5.15
C THR A 35 -6.10 -12.46 4.94
N PRO A 36 -5.33 -13.34 4.28
CA PRO A 36 -3.91 -13.06 4.01
C PRO A 36 -3.69 -11.82 3.13
N MET A 37 -4.63 -11.52 2.23
CA MET A 37 -4.56 -10.35 1.36
C MET A 37 -4.77 -9.05 2.16
N THR A 38 -5.71 -9.05 3.10
CA THR A 38 -5.97 -7.87 3.95
C THR A 38 -4.83 -7.64 4.95
N GLU A 39 -4.23 -8.69 5.52
CA GLU A 39 -3.06 -8.56 6.38
C GLU A 39 -1.82 -8.03 5.64
N LEU A 40 -1.62 -8.45 4.39
CA LEU A 40 -0.58 -7.88 3.53
C LEU A 40 -0.80 -6.37 3.31
N ALA A 41 -2.05 -5.98 3.02
CA ALA A 41 -2.40 -4.57 2.77
C ALA A 41 -2.23 -3.67 4.00
N LYS A 42 -2.34 -4.20 5.23
CA LYS A 42 -2.13 -3.44 6.47
C LYS A 42 -0.66 -3.14 6.75
N THR A 43 0.24 -4.02 6.30
CA THR A 43 1.66 -4.01 6.68
C THR A 43 2.58 -3.50 5.57
N HIS A 44 2.08 -3.39 4.34
CA HIS A 44 2.86 -2.99 3.17
C HIS A 44 2.23 -1.78 2.49
N THR A 45 3.06 -1.02 1.77
CA THR A 45 2.62 0.05 0.88
C THR A 45 3.06 -0.22 -0.56
N SER A 46 2.65 0.66 -1.48
CA SER A 46 3.06 0.63 -2.87
C SER A 46 3.24 2.06 -3.41
N PRO A 47 3.98 2.26 -4.51
CA PRO A 47 4.08 3.58 -5.14
C PRO A 47 2.72 4.22 -5.44
N ALA A 48 1.70 3.43 -5.80
CA ALA A 48 0.36 3.94 -6.04
C ALA A 48 -0.33 4.45 -4.76
N ILE A 49 -0.18 3.73 -3.64
CA ILE A 49 -0.69 4.15 -2.34
C ILE A 49 -0.02 5.44 -1.90
N GLU A 50 1.31 5.52 -1.98
CA GLU A 50 2.05 6.73 -1.58
C GLU A 50 1.72 7.95 -2.44
N ARG A 51 1.54 7.78 -3.76
CA ARG A 51 1.04 8.86 -4.62
C ARG A 51 -0.34 9.33 -4.17
N SER A 52 -1.24 8.41 -3.80
CA SER A 52 -2.58 8.77 -3.32
C SER A 52 -2.56 9.57 -2.01
N VAL A 53 -1.57 9.32 -1.15
CA VAL A 53 -1.35 10.10 0.08
C VAL A 53 -0.95 11.53 -0.29
N LEU A 54 0.04 11.69 -1.17
CA LEU A 54 0.49 13.01 -1.61
C LEU A 54 -0.60 13.81 -2.36
N LEU A 55 -1.42 13.15 -3.17
CA LEU A 55 -2.58 13.78 -3.81
C LEU A 55 -3.55 14.35 -2.76
N ARG A 56 -3.83 13.61 -1.68
CA ARG A 56 -4.64 14.09 -0.55
C ARG A 56 -3.97 15.21 0.26
N MET A 57 -2.65 15.30 0.20
CA MET A 57 -1.86 16.42 0.75
C MET A 57 -1.81 17.63 -0.21
N GLY A 58 -2.49 17.61 -1.36
CA GLY A 58 -2.57 18.76 -2.26
C GLY A 58 -1.39 18.90 -3.23
N PHE A 59 -0.64 17.82 -3.48
CA PHE A 59 0.29 17.73 -4.59
C PHE A 59 -0.46 17.28 -5.86
N SER A 60 0.02 17.74 -7.01
CA SER A 60 -0.38 17.25 -8.33
C SER A 60 0.18 15.85 -8.59
N SER A 61 -0.38 15.16 -9.57
CA SER A 61 0.08 13.83 -9.99
C SER A 61 1.55 13.80 -10.41
N LEU A 62 2.07 14.88 -11.00
CA LEU A 62 3.47 14.98 -11.44
C LEU A 62 4.42 15.16 -10.25
N GLU A 63 4.09 16.07 -9.32
CA GLU A 63 4.87 16.27 -8.09
C GLU A 63 4.88 15.00 -7.24
N ALA A 64 3.70 14.37 -7.05
CA ALA A 64 3.58 13.13 -6.30
C ALA A 64 4.39 11.99 -6.91
N LYS A 65 4.41 11.88 -8.25
CA LYS A 65 5.24 10.92 -8.97
C LYS A 65 6.72 11.14 -8.66
N ASN A 66 7.22 12.37 -8.79
CA ASN A 66 8.63 12.68 -8.57
C ASN A 66 9.08 12.36 -7.14
N ILE A 67 8.27 12.71 -6.14
CA ILE A 67 8.57 12.42 -4.73
C ILE A 67 8.61 10.91 -4.48
N VAL A 68 7.64 10.17 -5.00
CA VAL A 68 7.55 8.71 -4.79
C VAL A 68 8.68 7.96 -5.49
N GLU A 69 9.04 8.34 -6.71
CA GLU A 69 10.19 7.75 -7.43
C GLU A 69 11.49 7.96 -6.65
N LYS A 70 11.67 9.13 -6.01
CA LYS A 70 12.82 9.38 -5.13
C LYS A 70 12.77 8.54 -3.85
N CYS A 71 11.60 8.37 -3.24
CA CYS A 71 11.44 7.46 -2.11
C CYS A 71 11.80 6.01 -2.49
N GLU A 72 11.39 5.56 -3.68
CA GLU A 72 11.70 4.21 -4.17
C GLU A 72 13.20 4.03 -4.42
N GLN A 73 13.84 4.99 -5.10
CA GLN A 73 15.28 5.00 -5.36
C GLN A 73 16.13 4.95 -4.08
N ARG A 74 15.62 5.52 -2.98
CA ARG A 74 16.30 5.59 -1.68
C ARG A 74 15.83 4.52 -0.67
N GLY A 75 14.92 3.63 -1.06
CA GLY A 75 14.39 2.60 -0.15
C GLY A 75 13.52 3.16 1.00
N LEU A 76 13.02 4.38 0.87
CA LEU A 76 12.23 5.09 1.89
C LEU A 76 10.72 4.87 1.77
N LEU A 77 10.24 4.11 0.77
CA LEU A 77 8.81 3.82 0.58
C LEU A 77 8.14 3.28 1.85
N GLY A 78 8.79 2.37 2.56
CA GLY A 78 8.25 1.79 3.80
C GLY A 78 8.14 2.77 4.97
N LYS A 79 8.74 3.96 4.87
CA LYS A 79 8.61 5.05 5.85
C LYS A 79 7.49 6.04 5.51
N GLY A 80 6.92 5.94 4.30
CA GLY A 80 5.83 6.76 3.79
C GLY A 80 6.31 8.05 3.11
N ALA A 81 5.89 8.29 1.88
CA ALA A 81 6.26 9.49 1.11
C ALA A 81 5.65 10.77 1.70
N GLY A 82 4.43 10.68 2.23
CA GLY A 82 3.82 11.80 2.97
C GLY A 82 4.59 12.16 4.23
N HIS A 83 5.16 11.17 4.91
CA HIS A 83 6.03 11.39 6.07
C HIS A 83 7.33 12.08 5.68
N MET A 84 7.91 11.77 4.51
CA MET A 84 9.10 12.48 4.00
C MET A 84 8.82 13.98 3.80
N VAL A 85 7.63 14.32 3.28
CA VAL A 85 7.20 15.72 3.14
C VAL A 85 7.11 16.43 4.49
N LEU A 86 6.54 15.78 5.52
CA LEU A 86 6.46 16.35 6.86
C LEU A 86 7.85 16.56 7.48
N LYS A 87 8.77 15.61 7.30
CA LYS A 87 10.16 15.73 7.77
C LYS A 87 10.91 16.86 7.06
N ALA A 88 10.74 16.99 5.75
CA ALA A 88 11.29 18.12 5.00
C ALA A 88 10.74 19.48 5.50
N ALA A 89 9.45 19.53 5.86
CA ALA A 89 8.83 20.73 6.42
C ALA A 89 9.43 21.11 7.77
N GLU A 90 9.61 20.11 8.65
CA GLU A 90 10.27 20.28 9.96
C GLU A 90 11.72 20.78 9.80
N LEU A 91 12.50 20.18 8.90
CA LEU A 91 13.91 20.55 8.67
C LEU A 91 14.08 21.95 8.08
N SER A 92 13.23 22.31 7.13
CA SER A 92 13.32 23.59 6.42
C SER A 92 12.63 24.74 7.18
N GLY A 93 11.79 24.43 8.17
CA GLY A 93 10.93 25.41 8.84
C GLY A 93 9.86 26.01 7.91
N LYS A 94 9.62 25.39 6.74
CA LYS A 94 8.68 25.88 5.71
C LYS A 94 7.33 25.16 5.81
N PRO A 95 6.26 25.75 5.26
CA PRO A 95 5.01 25.04 5.07
C PRO A 95 5.23 23.73 4.29
N TYR A 96 4.52 22.66 4.68
CA TYR A 96 4.71 21.33 4.09
C TYR A 96 4.57 21.30 2.57
N ARG A 97 3.73 22.18 2.00
CA ARG A 97 3.53 22.27 0.55
C ARG A 97 4.78 22.77 -0.16
N GLU A 98 5.46 23.77 0.40
CA GLU A 98 6.71 24.30 -0.13
C GLU A 98 7.84 23.28 0.03
N ALA A 99 7.98 22.68 1.22
CA ALA A 99 8.99 21.66 1.45
C ALA A 99 8.82 20.44 0.53
N GLY A 100 7.57 20.03 0.26
CA GLY A 100 7.29 18.96 -0.69
C GLY A 100 7.58 19.32 -2.15
N LEU A 101 7.48 20.60 -2.56
CA LEU A 101 7.97 21.03 -3.87
C LEU A 101 9.48 20.87 -3.99
N GLU A 102 10.20 21.23 -2.93
CA GLU A 102 11.64 21.05 -2.91
C GLU A 102 12.04 19.58 -3.05
N LEU A 103 11.33 18.68 -2.36
CA LEU A 103 11.52 17.23 -2.52
C LEU A 103 11.20 16.78 -3.95
N ALA A 104 10.11 17.26 -4.55
CA ALA A 104 9.73 16.94 -5.92
C ALA A 104 10.76 17.41 -6.95
N GLU A 105 11.49 18.48 -6.64
CA GLU A 105 12.60 19.03 -7.43
C GLU A 105 13.96 18.38 -7.10
N GLY A 106 13.98 17.40 -6.18
CA GLY A 106 15.18 16.63 -5.83
C GLY A 106 16.07 17.25 -4.76
N ARG A 107 15.60 18.27 -4.04
CA ARG A 107 16.31 18.86 -2.89
C ARG A 107 15.89 18.21 -1.57
N LEU A 108 16.59 18.54 -0.49
CA LEU A 108 16.32 18.14 0.90
C LEU A 108 16.43 16.64 1.24
N TRP A 109 16.59 15.77 0.25
CA TRP A 109 16.57 14.32 0.45
C TRP A 109 17.66 13.80 1.41
N ASP A 110 18.88 14.33 1.32
CA ASP A 110 19.98 13.84 2.16
C ASP A 110 19.73 14.16 3.64
N GLN A 111 19.22 15.36 3.95
CA GLN A 111 18.85 15.72 5.33
C GLN A 111 17.63 14.94 5.83
N VAL A 112 16.63 14.73 4.97
CA VAL A 112 15.45 13.93 5.31
C VAL A 112 15.83 12.49 5.60
N GLU A 113 16.70 11.89 4.78
CA GLU A 113 17.16 10.51 4.96
C GLU A 113 17.93 10.35 6.28
N GLU A 114 18.82 11.29 6.60
CA GLU A 114 19.56 11.30 7.87
C GLU A 114 18.62 11.42 9.08
N GLN A 115 17.64 12.32 9.03
CA GLN A 115 16.67 12.51 10.11
C GLN A 115 15.78 11.27 10.31
N VAL A 116 15.38 10.61 9.23
CA VAL A 116 14.54 9.40 9.28
C VAL A 116 15.34 8.19 9.75
N ALA A 117 16.64 8.12 9.46
CA ALA A 117 17.53 7.07 9.95
C ALA A 117 17.84 7.20 11.45
N GLY A 118 17.93 8.44 11.98
CA GLY A 118 18.22 8.72 13.39
C GLY A 118 17.03 8.57 14.36
N GLY A 119 15.83 8.30 13.85
CA GLY A 119 14.58 8.30 14.62
C GLY A 119 14.08 6.94 15.12
N ASN A 120 14.97 5.94 15.27
CA ASN A 120 14.61 4.62 15.83
C ASN A 120 14.64 4.60 17.36
#